data_AF-A0A5N5QVV9-F1
#
_entry.id   AF-A0A5N5QVV9-F1
#
_cell.length_a   1.000
_cell.length_b   1.000
_cell.length_c   1.000
_cell.angle_alpha   90.00
_cell.angle_beta   90.00
_cell.angle_gamma   90.00
#
_symmetry.space_group_name_H-M   'P 1'
#
loop_
_entity.id
_entity.type
_entity.pdbx_description
1 polymer ?
#
loop_
_entity_poly.entity_id
_entity_poly.type
_entity_poly.pdbx_seq_one_letter_code
_entity_poly.pdbx_strand_id
1 'polypeptide(L)'
;MSAPLEKLGPRHLVVGANRGIGLEFVRQLLGDPNCTVIGTYRDPEKIDELSKISSDPLNAGRLSLVRLDMMDDQSCKDAAEEVKAKLGYIDILIVNAGINGGKPLLTEEISNVSRLFDNNVLGPLRICQAFVPLLKGRPSGDAGVQAKLVLITSESGSLTTSKHGRGPGSVRALTLAILGWSEYDGTQTCVRAGAVERDSGAFAPWLGPGGHALLGNRVGIYRSQTDMGGPNAVVSPEESVRGMLRVIDELGMTNSGEFWAPGGSRYHHDRIDRSTMGGHTLDRLPHITRRDLIVSLLTSLLVFLFLSTTRHPQPPISPAQPLVTLSPLPKMAPKGNNSERSYIMVKPDGVQRALVGEIIGRFERRGFKIVALKLVHATKEHLEKHYADLSDKPFFPGLIKYMASGPVVAIVIEGLDAVKTGRAMLGATNPLESGPGTIRGDYALSVGRNICHGSDSVASAEKEIQLWFPEGIVQYTDDKATWILENN
;
A
#
# COMPACT_ATOMS: atom_id res chain seq x y z
N MET A 1 -0.40 -16.94 -50.42
CA MET A 1 0.02 -15.93 -49.42
C MET A 1 -1.24 -15.46 -48.72
N SER A 2 -1.38 -15.68 -47.42
CA SER A 2 -2.40 -14.98 -46.63
C SER A 2 -1.98 -13.53 -46.47
N ALA A 3 -2.94 -12.59 -46.46
CA ALA A 3 -2.66 -11.24 -46.02
C ALA A 3 -2.15 -11.27 -44.55
N PRO A 4 -1.31 -10.32 -44.13
CA PRO A 4 -1.08 -10.10 -42.71
C PRO A 4 -2.43 -9.84 -42.03
N LEU A 5 -2.66 -10.46 -40.88
CA LEU A 5 -3.76 -10.05 -40.00
C LEU A 5 -3.50 -8.60 -39.59
N GLU A 6 -4.42 -7.70 -39.90
CA GLU A 6 -4.37 -6.33 -39.41
C GLU A 6 -4.35 -6.37 -37.88
N LYS A 7 -3.28 -5.81 -37.28
CA LYS A 7 -3.23 -5.61 -35.83
C LYS A 7 -4.21 -4.51 -35.47
N LEU A 8 -5.43 -4.90 -35.14
CA LEU A 8 -6.38 -4.06 -34.41
C LEU A 8 -5.66 -3.46 -33.19
N GLY A 9 -5.78 -2.15 -33.01
CA GLY A 9 -5.18 -1.46 -31.88
C GLY A 9 -5.92 -1.73 -30.57
N PRO A 10 -5.39 -1.22 -29.44
CA PRO A 10 -6.01 -1.38 -28.14
C PRO A 10 -7.44 -0.83 -28.08
N ARG A 11 -8.28 -1.54 -27.32
CA ARG A 11 -9.66 -1.13 -26.99
C ARG A 11 -9.68 -0.40 -25.66
N HIS A 12 -9.95 0.91 -25.72
CA HIS A 12 -9.99 1.78 -24.56
C HIS A 12 -11.42 2.02 -24.06
N LEU A 13 -11.60 2.06 -22.74
CA LEU A 13 -12.80 2.56 -22.09
C LEU A 13 -12.43 3.72 -21.16
N VAL A 14 -12.87 4.93 -21.49
CA VAL A 14 -12.60 6.15 -20.71
C VAL A 14 -13.86 6.54 -19.94
N VAL A 15 -13.84 6.35 -18.62
CA VAL A 15 -14.98 6.65 -17.76
C VAL A 15 -14.95 8.12 -17.35
N GLY A 16 -15.99 8.87 -17.70
CA GLY A 16 -16.06 10.33 -17.51
C GLY A 16 -15.28 11.10 -18.58
N ALA A 17 -15.62 10.85 -19.84
CA ALA A 17 -14.93 11.37 -21.03
C ALA A 17 -15.50 12.68 -21.60
N ASN A 18 -16.57 13.24 -21.02
CA ASN A 18 -17.31 14.34 -21.64
C ASN A 18 -16.63 15.72 -21.55
N ARG A 19 -15.61 15.89 -20.69
CA ARG A 19 -14.85 17.15 -20.52
C ARG A 19 -13.47 16.93 -19.88
N GLY A 20 -12.63 17.96 -19.96
CA GLY A 20 -11.33 18.01 -19.26
C GLY A 20 -10.41 16.85 -19.63
N ILE A 21 -9.72 16.28 -18.62
CA ILE A 21 -8.75 15.19 -18.80
C ILE A 21 -9.35 13.98 -19.53
N GLY A 22 -10.59 13.58 -19.25
CA GLY A 22 -11.24 12.43 -19.91
C GLY A 22 -11.55 12.69 -21.39
N LEU A 23 -11.95 13.90 -21.75
CA LEU A 23 -12.16 14.30 -23.14
C LEU A 23 -10.84 14.34 -23.92
N GLU A 24 -9.78 14.80 -23.25
CA GLU A 24 -8.46 14.88 -23.84
C GLU A 24 -7.78 13.50 -23.98
N PHE A 25 -8.04 12.55 -23.08
CA PHE A 25 -7.73 11.13 -23.29
C PHE A 25 -8.38 10.61 -24.58
N VAL A 26 -9.67 10.87 -24.81
CA VAL A 26 -10.35 10.43 -26.05
C VAL A 26 -9.70 11.05 -27.29
N ARG A 27 -9.39 12.34 -27.29
CA ARG A 27 -8.73 13.02 -28.43
C ARG A 27 -7.37 12.42 -28.76
N GLN A 28 -6.51 12.21 -27.76
CA GLN A 28 -5.15 11.70 -28.01
C GLN A 28 -5.15 10.21 -28.38
N LEU A 29 -6.04 9.40 -27.80
CA LEU A 29 -6.20 7.99 -28.16
C LEU A 29 -6.72 7.79 -29.59
N LEU A 30 -7.62 8.65 -30.07
CA LEU A 30 -8.09 8.64 -31.46
C LEU A 30 -7.04 9.16 -32.47
N GLY A 31 -5.92 9.70 -32.00
CA GLY A 31 -4.77 10.07 -32.82
C GLY A 31 -4.01 8.86 -33.39
N ASP A 32 -4.13 7.68 -32.78
CA ASP A 32 -3.74 6.41 -33.41
C ASP A 32 -4.93 5.89 -34.25
N PRO A 33 -4.78 5.69 -35.57
CA PRO A 33 -5.87 5.20 -36.42
C PRO A 33 -6.34 3.78 -36.08
N ASN A 34 -5.52 2.97 -35.40
CA ASN A 34 -5.81 1.58 -35.07
C ASN A 34 -6.61 1.43 -33.76
N CYS A 35 -6.59 2.44 -32.89
CA CYS A 35 -7.26 2.42 -31.58
C CYS A 35 -8.78 2.52 -31.70
N THR A 36 -9.49 1.82 -30.81
CA THR A 36 -10.94 1.97 -30.62
C THR A 36 -11.22 2.44 -29.20
N VAL A 37 -12.12 3.41 -29.04
CA VAL A 37 -12.38 4.10 -27.78
C VAL A 37 -13.88 4.12 -27.48
N ILE A 38 -14.27 3.74 -26.27
CA ILE A 38 -15.56 4.14 -25.69
C ILE A 38 -15.34 5.27 -24.69
N GLY A 39 -15.98 6.41 -24.94
CA GLY A 39 -16.04 7.53 -23.99
C GLY A 39 -17.38 7.52 -23.26
N THR A 40 -17.37 7.41 -21.92
CA THR A 40 -18.62 7.44 -21.16
C THR A 40 -18.99 8.84 -20.67
N TYR A 41 -20.29 9.07 -20.51
CA TYR A 41 -20.85 10.33 -20.03
C TYR A 41 -22.08 10.06 -19.16
N ARG A 42 -22.33 10.90 -18.15
CA ARG A 42 -23.53 10.78 -17.31
C ARG A 42 -24.72 11.55 -17.87
N ASP A 43 -24.43 12.77 -18.30
CA ASP A 43 -25.37 13.86 -18.50
C ASP A 43 -25.46 14.19 -20.00
N PRO A 44 -26.58 13.87 -20.67
CA PRO A 44 -26.74 14.11 -22.11
C PRO A 44 -26.70 15.59 -22.51
N GLU A 45 -26.90 16.53 -21.58
CA GLU A 45 -26.85 17.97 -21.88
C GLU A 45 -25.42 18.53 -21.86
N LYS A 46 -24.41 17.70 -21.54
CA LYS A 46 -23.03 18.16 -21.27
C LYS A 46 -22.02 17.31 -22.05
N ILE A 47 -22.42 16.88 -23.24
CA ILE A 47 -21.67 15.95 -24.11
C ILE A 47 -21.15 16.62 -25.40
N ASP A 48 -21.56 17.85 -25.72
CA ASP A 48 -21.36 18.54 -27.01
C ASP A 48 -20.00 18.31 -27.68
N GLU A 49 -18.89 18.53 -26.95
CA GLU A 49 -17.53 18.33 -27.46
C GLU A 49 -17.22 16.86 -27.82
N LEU A 50 -17.64 15.92 -26.96
CA LEU A 50 -17.46 14.49 -27.19
C LEU A 50 -18.36 14.01 -28.34
N SER A 51 -19.57 14.55 -28.47
CA SER A 51 -20.48 14.28 -29.60
C SER A 51 -19.97 14.84 -30.92
N LYS A 52 -19.32 16.02 -30.93
CA LYS A 52 -18.64 16.57 -32.13
C LYS A 52 -17.54 15.61 -32.59
N ILE A 53 -16.66 15.17 -31.68
CA ILE A 53 -15.59 14.21 -31.99
C ILE A 53 -16.18 12.89 -32.50
N SER A 54 -17.27 12.40 -31.91
CA SER A 54 -17.95 11.16 -32.35
C SER A 54 -18.73 11.29 -33.65
N SER A 55 -18.97 12.51 -34.12
CA SER A 55 -19.66 12.81 -35.40
C SER A 55 -18.68 13.09 -36.54
N ASP A 56 -17.38 13.19 -36.25
CA ASP A 56 -16.33 13.33 -37.26
C ASP A 56 -16.18 12.02 -38.06
N PRO A 57 -16.27 12.06 -39.40
CA PRO A 57 -16.06 10.88 -40.24
C PRO A 57 -14.73 10.14 -40.01
N LEU A 58 -13.68 10.83 -39.55
CA LEU A 58 -12.38 10.22 -39.20
C LEU A 58 -12.44 9.33 -37.95
N ASN A 59 -13.50 9.45 -37.15
CA ASN A 59 -13.71 8.68 -35.92
C ASN A 59 -14.87 7.67 -36.06
N ALA A 60 -15.50 7.57 -37.24
CA ALA A 60 -16.57 6.62 -37.51
C ALA A 60 -16.14 5.18 -37.21
N GLY A 61 -16.89 4.49 -36.35
CA GLY A 61 -16.54 3.14 -35.86
C GLY A 61 -15.40 3.08 -34.83
N ARG A 62 -14.56 4.12 -34.72
CA ARG A 62 -13.44 4.19 -33.76
C ARG A 62 -13.82 4.81 -32.42
N LEU A 63 -14.76 5.76 -32.39
CA LEU A 63 -15.36 6.28 -31.16
C LEU A 63 -16.79 5.75 -31.00
N SER A 64 -17.15 5.34 -29.79
CA SER A 64 -18.52 5.06 -29.37
C SER A 64 -18.81 5.70 -28.02
N LEU A 65 -20.06 6.12 -27.81
CA LEU A 65 -20.50 6.80 -26.59
C LEU A 65 -21.43 5.89 -25.80
N VAL A 66 -21.26 5.85 -24.48
CA VAL A 66 -22.06 5.03 -23.55
C VAL A 66 -22.49 5.87 -22.35
N ARG A 67 -23.77 5.79 -21.97
CA ARG A 67 -24.28 6.55 -20.82
C ARG A 67 -24.01 5.80 -19.52
N LEU A 68 -23.48 6.50 -18.51
CA LEU A 68 -23.04 5.91 -17.24
C LEU A 68 -23.08 6.93 -16.10
N ASP A 69 -23.87 6.66 -15.05
CA ASP A 69 -23.65 7.25 -13.72
C ASP A 69 -22.95 6.23 -12.82
N MET A 70 -21.70 6.50 -12.44
CA MET A 70 -20.94 5.62 -11.55
C MET A 70 -21.42 5.64 -10.09
N MET A 71 -22.43 6.44 -9.75
CA MET A 71 -23.12 6.40 -8.45
C MET A 71 -24.30 5.42 -8.44
N ASP A 72 -24.66 4.83 -9.59
CA ASP A 72 -25.79 3.91 -9.76
C ASP A 72 -25.30 2.51 -10.17
N ASP A 73 -25.51 1.52 -9.29
CA ASP A 73 -25.12 0.13 -9.48
C ASP A 73 -25.75 -0.53 -10.72
N GLN A 74 -26.94 -0.09 -11.15
CA GLN A 74 -27.61 -0.61 -12.33
C GLN A 74 -27.09 0.08 -13.59
N SER A 75 -26.91 1.40 -13.57
CA SER A 75 -26.26 2.12 -14.68
C SER A 75 -24.85 1.60 -14.96
N CYS A 76 -24.11 1.14 -13.94
CA CYS A 76 -22.82 0.48 -14.12
C CYS A 76 -22.92 -0.86 -14.86
N LYS A 77 -23.94 -1.68 -14.55
CA LYS A 77 -24.16 -3.00 -15.20
C LYS A 77 -24.65 -2.84 -16.64
N ASP A 78 -25.62 -1.97 -16.87
CA ASP A 78 -26.21 -1.71 -18.18
C ASP A 78 -25.14 -1.19 -19.15
N ALA A 79 -24.30 -0.25 -18.69
CA ALA A 79 -23.17 0.25 -19.45
C ALA A 79 -22.07 -0.81 -19.69
N ALA A 80 -21.87 -1.77 -18.78
CA ALA A 80 -20.94 -2.87 -18.99
C ALA A 80 -21.41 -3.86 -20.06
N GLU A 81 -22.68 -4.26 -20.05
CA GLU A 81 -23.24 -5.10 -21.12
C GLU A 81 -23.33 -4.33 -22.46
N GLU A 82 -23.55 -3.00 -22.46
CA GLU A 82 -23.44 -2.19 -23.68
C GLU A 82 -22.00 -2.12 -24.22
N VAL A 83 -20.98 -1.89 -23.38
CA VAL A 83 -19.57 -1.90 -23.79
C VAL A 83 -19.17 -3.27 -24.36
N LYS A 84 -19.58 -4.35 -23.69
CA LYS A 84 -19.39 -5.74 -24.11
C LYS A 84 -20.06 -6.04 -25.45
N ALA A 85 -21.27 -5.52 -25.69
CA ALA A 85 -21.96 -5.65 -26.98
C ALA A 85 -21.26 -4.90 -28.12
N LYS A 86 -20.57 -3.77 -27.84
CA LYS A 86 -19.83 -3.00 -28.85
C LYS A 86 -18.41 -3.52 -29.12
N LEU A 87 -17.69 -4.01 -28.10
CA LEU A 87 -16.25 -4.33 -28.19
C LEU A 87 -15.89 -5.80 -27.89
N GLY A 88 -16.81 -6.58 -27.29
CA GLY A 88 -16.55 -7.92 -26.76
C GLY A 88 -15.74 -7.90 -25.46
N TYR A 89 -14.52 -7.36 -25.52
CA TYR A 89 -13.62 -7.15 -24.39
C TYR A 89 -12.96 -5.77 -24.48
N ILE A 90 -12.27 -5.34 -23.42
CA ILE A 90 -11.47 -4.11 -23.40
C ILE A 90 -10.03 -4.42 -23.03
N ASP A 91 -9.10 -3.59 -23.52
CA ASP A 91 -7.67 -3.71 -23.22
C ASP A 91 -7.25 -2.72 -22.13
N ILE A 92 -7.75 -1.47 -22.18
CA ILE A 92 -7.34 -0.43 -21.24
C ILE A 92 -8.57 0.34 -20.71
N LEU A 93 -8.83 0.20 -19.40
CA LEU A 93 -9.87 0.94 -18.67
C LEU A 93 -9.25 2.13 -17.96
N ILE A 94 -9.65 3.36 -18.31
CA ILE A 94 -9.22 4.61 -17.69
C ILE A 94 -10.37 5.21 -16.89
N VAL A 95 -10.30 5.18 -15.56
CA VAL A 95 -11.32 5.80 -14.70
C VAL A 95 -10.88 7.22 -14.32
N ASN A 96 -11.38 8.19 -15.09
CA ASN A 96 -11.14 9.62 -14.90
C ASN A 96 -12.26 10.33 -14.12
N ALA A 97 -13.46 9.75 -14.10
CA ALA A 97 -14.62 10.36 -13.45
C ALA A 97 -14.38 10.60 -11.94
N GLY A 98 -14.64 11.83 -11.52
CA GLY A 98 -14.55 12.27 -10.13
C GLY A 98 -14.96 13.73 -9.99
N ILE A 99 -15.17 14.17 -8.75
CA ILE A 99 -15.59 15.52 -8.40
C ILE A 99 -14.65 16.18 -7.39
N ASN A 100 -14.54 17.50 -7.47
CA ASN A 100 -13.90 18.35 -6.48
C ASN A 100 -14.95 19.29 -5.86
N GLY A 101 -14.72 19.68 -4.60
CA GLY A 101 -15.62 20.53 -3.83
C GLY A 101 -15.34 20.37 -2.34
N GLY A 102 -15.74 21.37 -1.55
CA GLY A 102 -15.64 21.32 -0.10
C GLY A 102 -15.27 22.66 0.55
N LYS A 103 -15.52 22.73 1.85
CA LYS A 103 -15.32 23.88 2.74
C LYS A 103 -14.16 23.57 3.71
N PRO A 104 -13.73 24.51 4.60
CA PRO A 104 -12.90 24.16 5.76
C PRO A 104 -13.54 23.05 6.62
N LEU A 105 -12.72 22.19 7.25
CA LEU A 105 -13.18 21.01 8.01
C LEU A 105 -14.28 21.32 9.05
N LEU A 106 -14.20 22.48 9.71
CA LEU A 106 -15.15 22.91 10.75
C LEU A 106 -16.44 23.55 10.20
N THR A 107 -16.57 23.70 8.89
CA THR A 107 -17.76 24.26 8.22
C THR A 107 -18.25 23.39 7.07
N GLU A 108 -17.73 22.17 6.92
CA GLU A 108 -18.09 21.20 5.89
C GLU A 108 -19.37 20.43 6.23
N GLU A 109 -20.21 20.15 5.22
CA GLU A 109 -21.43 19.38 5.40
C GLU A 109 -21.15 17.88 5.29
N ILE A 110 -21.65 17.07 6.24
CA ILE A 110 -21.50 15.60 6.20
C ILE A 110 -22.11 15.01 4.91
N SER A 111 -23.22 15.57 4.42
CA SER A 111 -23.83 15.17 3.14
C SER A 111 -22.92 15.42 1.94
N ASN A 112 -22.13 16.50 1.95
CA ASN A 112 -21.12 16.76 0.92
C ASN A 112 -19.93 15.81 1.05
N VAL A 113 -19.46 15.52 2.28
CA VAL A 113 -18.44 14.48 2.54
C VAL A 113 -18.87 13.12 1.99
N SER A 114 -20.09 12.66 2.31
CA SER A 114 -20.65 11.40 1.80
C SER A 114 -20.72 11.38 0.28
N ARG A 115 -21.16 12.48 -0.36
CA ARG A 115 -21.22 12.61 -1.83
C ARG A 115 -19.84 12.57 -2.49
N LEU A 116 -18.84 13.23 -1.89
CA LEU A 116 -17.45 13.20 -2.36
C LEU A 116 -16.85 11.79 -2.23
N PHE A 117 -17.15 11.07 -1.15
CA PHE A 117 -16.69 9.71 -0.91
C PHE A 117 -17.36 8.69 -1.84
N ASP A 118 -18.68 8.75 -1.99
CA ASP A 118 -19.44 7.86 -2.88
C ASP A 118 -19.04 8.06 -4.35
N ASN A 119 -18.79 9.29 -4.78
CA ASN A 119 -18.31 9.56 -6.14
C ASN A 119 -16.84 9.15 -6.35
N ASN A 120 -15.91 9.55 -5.48
CA ASN A 120 -14.47 9.39 -5.72
C ASN A 120 -13.87 8.09 -5.15
N VAL A 121 -14.60 7.30 -4.35
CA VAL A 121 -14.18 5.98 -3.84
C VAL A 121 -15.08 4.87 -4.37
N LEU A 122 -16.38 4.97 -4.05
CA LEU A 122 -17.33 3.90 -4.36
C LEU A 122 -17.69 3.85 -5.85
N GLY A 123 -17.66 4.98 -6.54
CA GLY A 123 -17.72 5.08 -7.99
C GLY A 123 -16.65 4.22 -8.68
N PRO A 124 -15.35 4.53 -8.52
CA PRO A 124 -14.26 3.68 -9.00
C PRO A 124 -14.39 2.20 -8.62
N LEU A 125 -14.85 1.87 -7.41
CA LEU A 125 -15.09 0.49 -6.99
C LEU A 125 -16.21 -0.20 -7.82
N ARG A 126 -17.37 0.43 -8.00
CA ARG A 126 -18.47 -0.08 -8.84
C ARG A 126 -18.01 -0.25 -10.30
N ILE A 127 -17.23 0.69 -10.81
CA ILE A 127 -16.63 0.61 -12.15
C ILE A 127 -15.67 -0.58 -12.27
N CYS A 128 -14.82 -0.82 -11.26
CA CYS A 128 -13.97 -2.01 -11.25
C CYS A 128 -14.82 -3.29 -11.24
N GLN A 129 -15.85 -3.37 -10.39
CA GLN A 129 -16.74 -4.54 -10.30
C GLN A 129 -17.49 -4.83 -11.62
N ALA A 130 -17.96 -3.79 -12.32
CA ALA A 130 -18.71 -3.93 -13.57
C ALA A 130 -17.83 -4.21 -14.80
N PHE A 131 -16.67 -3.55 -14.92
CA PHE A 131 -15.87 -3.55 -16.15
C PHE A 131 -14.59 -4.40 -16.11
N VAL A 132 -14.04 -4.77 -14.94
CA VAL A 132 -12.90 -5.72 -14.87
C VAL A 132 -13.22 -7.10 -15.49
N PRO A 133 -14.45 -7.66 -15.44
CA PRO A 133 -14.79 -8.84 -16.22
C PRO A 133 -14.50 -8.72 -17.72
N LEU A 134 -14.58 -7.51 -18.29
CA LEU A 134 -14.28 -7.24 -19.71
C LEU A 134 -12.77 -7.09 -19.99
N LEU A 135 -11.95 -6.82 -18.98
CA LEU A 135 -10.49 -6.97 -19.05
C LEU A 135 -10.09 -8.46 -18.95
N LYS A 136 -10.76 -9.22 -18.08
CA LYS A 136 -10.51 -10.68 -17.89
C LYS A 136 -10.97 -11.52 -19.10
N GLY A 137 -12.01 -11.09 -19.82
CA GLY A 137 -12.63 -11.83 -20.93
C GLY A 137 -11.86 -11.88 -22.27
N ARG A 138 -10.56 -11.53 -22.29
CA ARG A 138 -9.77 -11.43 -23.54
C ARG A 138 -9.22 -12.78 -24.00
N PRO A 139 -9.20 -13.10 -25.31
CA PRO A 139 -8.58 -14.32 -25.83
C PRO A 139 -7.07 -14.43 -25.53
N SER A 140 -6.64 -15.59 -25.03
CA SER A 140 -5.28 -15.87 -24.54
C SER A 140 -4.17 -15.93 -25.62
N GLY A 141 -4.44 -15.48 -26.84
CA GLY A 141 -3.50 -15.45 -27.97
C GLY A 141 -3.15 -14.05 -28.48
N ASP A 142 -3.86 -13.00 -28.04
CA ASP A 142 -3.65 -11.63 -28.53
C ASP A 142 -2.46 -10.97 -27.80
N ALA A 143 -1.24 -11.40 -28.12
CA ALA A 143 -0.03 -11.08 -27.35
C ALA A 143 0.54 -9.65 -27.57
N GLY A 144 -0.22 -8.72 -28.14
CA GLY A 144 0.26 -7.39 -28.53
C GLY A 144 0.20 -6.30 -27.45
N VAL A 145 -0.86 -6.28 -26.64
CA VAL A 145 -1.16 -5.22 -25.66
C VAL A 145 -1.32 -5.86 -24.27
N GLN A 146 -0.84 -5.24 -23.19
CA GLN A 146 -1.15 -5.72 -21.83
C GLN A 146 -2.48 -5.13 -21.34
N ALA A 147 -3.31 -5.92 -20.63
CA ALA A 147 -4.57 -5.43 -20.06
C ALA A 147 -4.33 -4.49 -18.86
N LYS A 148 -4.85 -3.25 -18.89
CA LYS A 148 -4.56 -2.20 -17.89
C LYS A 148 -5.82 -1.54 -17.31
N LEU A 149 -5.85 -1.34 -16.00
CA LEU A 149 -6.85 -0.65 -15.19
C LEU A 149 -6.22 0.62 -14.61
N VAL A 150 -6.28 1.70 -15.38
CA VAL A 150 -5.72 3.00 -15.03
C VAL A 150 -6.72 3.80 -14.21
N LEU A 151 -6.31 4.25 -13.03
CA LEU A 151 -7.19 4.92 -12.09
C LEU A 151 -6.63 6.31 -11.76
N ILE A 152 -7.37 7.35 -12.15
CA ILE A 152 -6.91 8.74 -12.04
C ILE A 152 -7.16 9.26 -10.62
N THR A 153 -6.08 9.64 -9.95
CA THR A 153 -6.05 10.06 -8.54
C THR A 153 -5.42 11.45 -8.43
N SER A 154 -4.90 11.85 -7.26
CA SER A 154 -4.24 13.14 -7.06
C SER A 154 -3.21 13.08 -5.95
N GLU A 155 -2.10 13.80 -6.11
CA GLU A 155 -1.14 14.05 -5.02
C GLU A 155 -1.82 14.68 -3.78
N SER A 156 -2.90 15.43 -3.98
CA SER A 156 -3.70 15.98 -2.88
C SER A 156 -4.47 14.94 -2.06
N GLY A 157 -4.35 13.65 -2.42
CA GLY A 157 -4.72 12.49 -1.62
C GLY A 157 -3.56 11.83 -0.87
N SER A 158 -2.31 12.21 -1.15
CA SER A 158 -1.13 11.65 -0.49
C SER A 158 -1.00 12.16 0.94
N LEU A 159 -0.96 11.23 1.89
CA LEU A 159 -0.69 11.52 3.30
C LEU A 159 0.74 12.02 3.54
N THR A 160 1.70 11.72 2.65
CA THR A 160 3.12 12.06 2.84
C THR A 160 3.51 13.43 2.26
N THR A 161 2.81 13.92 1.23
CA THR A 161 3.16 15.20 0.56
C THR A 161 2.17 16.35 0.80
N SER A 162 1.03 16.10 1.46
CA SER A 162 -0.03 17.10 1.74
C SER A 162 0.38 18.20 2.75
N LYS A 163 1.30 19.07 2.35
CA LYS A 163 1.85 20.18 3.16
C LYS A 163 0.92 21.40 3.33
N HIS A 164 -0.25 21.41 2.70
CA HIS A 164 -1.16 22.56 2.69
C HIS A 164 -2.52 22.25 3.33
N GLY A 165 -2.67 22.57 4.62
CA GLY A 165 -3.91 22.40 5.39
C GLY A 165 -5.05 23.36 4.99
N ARG A 166 -5.57 23.27 3.76
CA ARG A 166 -6.81 23.93 3.32
C ARG A 166 -7.91 22.89 3.09
N GLY A 167 -8.96 22.92 3.90
CA GLY A 167 -10.09 21.98 3.83
C GLY A 167 -9.85 20.66 4.58
N PRO A 168 -10.83 19.74 4.57
CA PRO A 168 -10.71 18.39 5.11
C PRO A 168 -9.79 17.53 4.23
N GLY A 169 -8.49 17.84 4.27
CA GLY A 169 -7.44 17.01 3.67
C GLY A 169 -7.46 15.57 4.20
N SER A 170 -7.98 15.36 5.41
CA SER A 170 -8.26 14.03 5.98
C SER A 170 -9.26 13.23 5.15
N VAL A 171 -10.42 13.80 4.79
CA VAL A 171 -11.40 13.13 3.91
C VAL A 171 -10.81 12.93 2.52
N ARG A 172 -10.19 13.98 1.96
CA ARG A 172 -9.58 13.96 0.62
C ARG A 172 -8.47 12.91 0.47
N ALA A 173 -7.67 12.71 1.52
CA ALA A 173 -6.66 11.67 1.59
C ALA A 173 -7.25 10.30 1.88
N LEU A 174 -8.24 10.16 2.77
CA LEU A 174 -8.91 8.88 3.02
C LEU A 174 -9.55 8.34 1.73
N THR A 175 -10.28 9.21 1.02
CA THR A 175 -10.89 8.94 -0.29
C THR A 175 -9.88 8.39 -1.31
N LEU A 176 -8.68 8.95 -1.39
CA LEU A 176 -7.68 8.59 -2.40
C LEU A 176 -6.61 7.60 -1.91
N ALA A 177 -6.57 7.29 -0.60
CA ALA A 177 -5.66 6.30 -0.01
C ALA A 177 -6.26 4.89 0.06
N ILE A 178 -7.59 4.77 0.17
CA ILE A 178 -8.33 3.47 0.07
C ILE A 178 -7.98 2.71 -1.21
N LEU A 179 -7.60 3.45 -2.24
CA LEU A 179 -7.17 2.97 -3.54
C LEU A 179 -5.81 2.23 -3.50
N GLY A 180 -4.84 2.69 -2.71
CA GLY A 180 -3.42 2.50 -3.03
C GLY A 180 -2.68 1.24 -2.55
N TRP A 181 -3.28 0.27 -1.83
CA TRP A 181 -2.47 -0.63 -0.95
C TRP A 181 -2.82 -2.13 -0.88
N SER A 182 -1.86 -2.97 -1.27
CA SER A 182 -1.31 -4.12 -0.52
C SER A 182 0.13 -4.35 -1.06
N GLU A 183 1.09 -4.94 -0.35
CA GLU A 183 0.91 -6.06 0.60
C GLU A 183 2.08 -6.23 1.59
N TYR A 184 1.78 -6.33 2.89
CA TYR A 184 2.43 -7.28 3.82
C TYR A 184 1.57 -7.49 5.07
N ASP A 185 1.81 -8.59 5.78
CA ASP A 185 1.09 -9.07 6.98
C ASP A 185 1.54 -8.31 8.26
N GLY A 186 0.68 -7.88 9.18
CA GLY A 186 -0.78 -7.84 9.14
C GLY A 186 -1.45 -7.70 10.53
N THR A 187 -2.52 -8.48 10.75
CA THR A 187 -3.55 -8.38 11.81
C THR A 187 -4.54 -7.18 11.73
N GLN A 188 -5.84 -7.54 11.73
CA GLN A 188 -7.05 -6.69 11.84
C GLN A 188 -7.39 -5.69 10.70
N THR A 189 -7.98 -6.26 9.64
CA THR A 189 -9.25 -5.78 9.03
C THR A 189 -9.34 -4.34 8.49
N CYS A 190 -9.06 -4.15 7.19
CA CYS A 190 -10.10 -3.74 6.22
C CYS A 190 -9.61 -3.72 4.75
N VAL A 191 -10.22 -4.60 3.94
CA VAL A 191 -10.41 -4.56 2.47
C VAL A 191 -9.59 -3.54 1.67
N ARG A 192 -8.55 -4.02 0.99
CA ARG A 192 -8.15 -3.48 -0.31
C ARG A 192 -9.25 -3.80 -1.33
N ALA A 193 -9.68 -2.84 -2.15
CA ALA A 193 -10.41 -3.15 -3.38
C ALA A 193 -9.46 -3.92 -4.30
N GLY A 194 -9.70 -5.23 -4.45
CA GLY A 194 -8.65 -6.23 -4.70
C GLY A 194 -7.60 -5.83 -5.73
N ALA A 195 -6.34 -6.18 -5.45
CA ALA A 195 -5.45 -6.51 -6.55
C ALA A 195 -6.21 -7.51 -7.43
N VAL A 196 -6.36 -7.20 -8.71
CA VAL A 196 -6.75 -8.19 -9.72
C VAL A 196 -5.83 -9.38 -9.49
N GLU A 197 -6.41 -10.51 -9.06
CA GLU A 197 -5.68 -11.64 -8.49
C GLU A 197 -4.56 -12.06 -9.43
N ARG A 198 -3.43 -12.57 -8.89
CA ARG A 198 -2.29 -13.03 -9.71
C ARG A 198 -2.73 -13.97 -10.85
N ASP A 199 -3.81 -14.71 -10.64
CA ASP A 199 -4.42 -15.65 -11.58
C ASP A 199 -5.29 -14.97 -12.68
N SER A 200 -5.33 -13.64 -12.77
CA SER A 200 -6.34 -12.94 -13.58
C SER A 200 -5.86 -11.75 -14.45
N GLY A 201 -4.55 -11.65 -14.68
CA GLY A 201 -3.98 -11.14 -15.94
C GLY A 201 -4.04 -9.63 -16.25
N ALA A 202 -4.86 -8.83 -15.57
CA ALA A 202 -4.93 -7.38 -15.75
C ALA A 202 -4.21 -6.61 -14.64
N PHE A 203 -3.69 -5.43 -14.99
CA PHE A 203 -2.70 -4.68 -14.23
C PHE A 203 -3.19 -3.27 -13.87
N ALA A 204 -2.89 -2.73 -12.69
CA ALA A 204 -3.46 -1.44 -12.25
C ALA A 204 -2.41 -0.40 -11.80
N PRO A 205 -2.10 0.62 -12.62
CA PRO A 205 -1.32 1.78 -12.20
C PRO A 205 -2.22 2.96 -11.76
N TRP A 206 -1.81 3.68 -10.72
CA TRP A 206 -2.46 4.91 -10.28
C TRP A 206 -1.76 6.12 -10.89
N LEU A 207 -2.52 7.03 -11.51
CA LEU A 207 -1.96 8.22 -12.17
C LEU A 207 -2.55 9.50 -11.58
N GLY A 208 -1.69 10.40 -11.11
CA GLY A 208 -2.08 11.77 -10.76
C GLY A 208 -1.91 12.69 -11.98
N PRO A 209 -2.76 13.70 -12.19
CA PRO A 209 -2.60 14.65 -13.30
C PRO A 209 -1.49 15.71 -13.07
N GLY A 210 -0.81 15.67 -11.92
CA GLY A 210 0.23 16.63 -11.54
C GLY A 210 1.64 16.05 -11.68
N GLY A 211 2.50 16.74 -12.43
CA GLY A 211 3.93 16.46 -12.51
C GLY A 211 4.76 17.23 -11.49
N HIS A 212 6.08 17.09 -11.57
CA HIS A 212 7.05 17.97 -10.91
C HIS A 212 8.09 18.42 -11.94
N ALA A 213 8.39 19.71 -12.01
CA ALA A 213 9.60 20.23 -12.63
C ALA A 213 10.29 21.22 -11.68
N LEU A 214 11.62 21.17 -11.61
CA LEU A 214 12.42 21.99 -10.70
C LEU A 214 12.80 23.33 -11.36
N LEU A 215 11.91 24.32 -11.23
CA LEU A 215 12.21 25.72 -11.58
C LEU A 215 12.22 26.61 -10.32
N GLY A 216 13.41 26.77 -9.74
CA GLY A 216 13.73 27.84 -8.79
C GLY A 216 13.03 27.82 -7.42
N ASN A 217 13.49 26.96 -6.51
CA ASN A 217 13.24 27.03 -5.06
C ASN A 217 11.78 27.12 -4.57
N ARG A 218 10.79 26.72 -5.39
CA ARG A 218 9.39 26.56 -4.97
C ARG A 218 8.83 25.25 -5.51
N VAL A 219 8.35 24.38 -4.63
CA VAL A 219 7.63 23.16 -5.03
C VAL A 219 6.21 23.57 -5.44
N GLY A 220 5.97 23.66 -6.75
CA GLY A 220 4.66 23.99 -7.32
C GLY A 220 3.76 22.75 -7.42
N ILE A 221 2.51 22.87 -7.00
CA ILE A 221 1.49 21.83 -7.23
C ILE A 221 0.98 22.01 -8.66
N TYR A 222 1.50 21.21 -9.59
CA TYR A 222 1.06 21.21 -10.97
C TYR A 222 -0.38 20.69 -11.07
N ARG A 223 -1.32 21.59 -11.38
CA ARG A 223 -2.71 21.26 -11.75
C ARG A 223 -2.90 21.47 -13.24
N SER A 224 -3.78 20.69 -13.84
CA SER A 224 -4.18 20.82 -15.26
C SER A 224 -5.33 21.82 -15.43
N GLN A 225 -5.25 22.69 -16.43
CA GLN A 225 -6.21 23.77 -16.69
C GLN A 225 -7.59 23.22 -17.07
N THR A 226 -8.45 23.11 -16.07
CA THR A 226 -9.77 22.47 -16.10
C THR A 226 -10.67 23.08 -15.01
N ASP A 227 -11.99 22.84 -15.07
CA ASP A 227 -12.96 23.22 -14.03
C ASP A 227 -12.49 22.90 -12.61
N MET A 228 -11.84 21.75 -12.41
CA MET A 228 -11.36 21.29 -11.09
C MET A 228 -9.96 21.83 -10.73
N GLY A 229 -9.13 22.15 -11.72
CA GLY A 229 -7.81 22.74 -11.51
C GLY A 229 -7.88 24.22 -11.13
N GLY A 230 -8.79 24.96 -11.79
CA GLY A 230 -8.95 26.41 -11.71
C GLY A 230 -7.99 27.19 -12.61
N PRO A 231 -8.14 28.52 -12.73
CA PRO A 231 -7.32 29.36 -13.63
C PRO A 231 -5.85 29.45 -13.23
N ASN A 232 -5.51 29.10 -11.98
CA ASN A 232 -4.13 29.09 -11.48
C ASN A 232 -3.41 27.74 -11.74
N ALA A 233 -3.97 26.92 -12.63
CA ALA A 233 -3.35 25.69 -13.11
C ALA A 233 -2.24 25.99 -14.13
N VAL A 234 -1.18 25.18 -14.11
CA VAL A 234 0.11 25.44 -14.78
C VAL A 234 0.50 24.38 -15.82
N VAL A 235 -0.31 23.33 -15.99
CA VAL A 235 -0.22 22.34 -17.08
C VAL A 235 -1.48 22.48 -17.92
N SER A 236 -1.38 22.29 -19.23
CA SER A 236 -2.59 22.15 -20.07
C SER A 236 -3.17 20.73 -19.96
N PRO A 237 -4.45 20.48 -20.27
CA PRO A 237 -4.98 19.11 -20.37
C PRO A 237 -4.17 18.24 -21.33
N GLU A 238 -3.76 18.82 -22.47
CA GLU A 238 -3.06 18.14 -23.56
C GLU A 238 -1.67 17.65 -23.11
N GLU A 239 -0.91 18.48 -22.39
CA GLU A 239 0.39 18.11 -21.81
C GLU A 239 0.23 17.06 -20.69
N SER A 240 -0.76 17.23 -19.82
CA SER A 240 -1.06 16.33 -18.71
C SER A 240 -1.42 14.93 -19.21
N VAL A 241 -2.31 14.82 -20.21
CA VAL A 241 -2.70 13.54 -20.83
C VAL A 241 -1.55 12.91 -21.62
N ARG A 242 -0.77 13.68 -22.39
CA ARG A 242 0.37 13.17 -23.14
C ARG A 242 1.43 12.52 -22.24
N GLY A 243 1.66 13.10 -21.07
CA GLY A 243 2.49 12.51 -20.02
C GLY A 243 1.89 11.22 -19.47
N MET A 244 0.60 11.24 -19.10
CA MET A 244 -0.08 10.05 -18.57
C MET A 244 -0.12 8.89 -19.57
N LEU A 245 -0.41 9.13 -20.86
CA LEU A 245 -0.42 8.09 -21.89
C LEU A 245 0.94 7.40 -22.03
N ARG A 246 2.04 8.16 -22.09
CA ARG A 246 3.39 7.59 -22.12
C ARG A 246 3.63 6.64 -20.93
N VAL A 247 3.25 7.05 -19.72
CA VAL A 247 3.39 6.22 -18.52
C VAL A 247 2.45 5.00 -18.57
N ILE A 248 1.23 5.13 -19.11
CA ILE A 248 0.33 3.99 -19.33
C ILE A 248 0.98 2.97 -20.26
N ASP A 249 1.65 3.40 -21.33
CA ASP A 249 2.31 2.52 -22.28
C ASP A 249 3.55 1.84 -21.68
N GLU A 250 4.44 2.61 -21.04
CA GLU A 250 5.72 2.15 -20.47
C GLU A 250 5.55 1.16 -19.30
N LEU A 251 4.49 1.26 -18.48
CA LEU A 251 4.31 0.41 -17.30
C LEU A 251 3.79 -1.00 -17.63
N GLY A 252 4.43 -2.02 -17.04
CA GLY A 252 4.06 -3.43 -17.13
C GLY A 252 3.88 -4.11 -15.76
N MET A 253 3.58 -5.42 -15.75
CA MET A 253 3.13 -6.19 -14.56
C MET A 253 3.87 -5.93 -13.23
N THR A 254 5.17 -5.63 -13.28
CA THR A 254 6.02 -5.30 -12.12
C THR A 254 5.57 -4.08 -11.31
N ASN A 255 4.85 -3.14 -11.94
CA ASN A 255 4.56 -1.81 -11.39
C ASN A 255 3.14 -1.69 -10.79
N SER A 256 2.59 -2.81 -10.30
CA SER A 256 1.15 -2.93 -10.03
C SER A 256 0.78 -2.35 -8.67
N GLY A 257 -0.24 -1.49 -8.63
CA GLY A 257 -0.59 -0.70 -7.45
C GLY A 257 0.34 0.50 -7.20
N GLU A 258 1.28 0.80 -8.09
CA GLU A 258 2.19 1.93 -7.94
C GLU A 258 1.54 3.26 -8.35
N PHE A 259 1.93 4.35 -7.68
CA PHE A 259 1.42 5.70 -7.93
C PHE A 259 2.45 6.56 -8.67
N TRP A 260 2.02 7.13 -9.80
CA TRP A 260 2.86 7.82 -10.77
C TRP A 260 2.32 9.21 -11.13
N ALA A 261 3.24 10.08 -11.54
CA ALA A 261 2.98 11.40 -12.11
C ALA A 261 3.08 11.37 -13.65
N PRO A 262 2.50 12.35 -14.39
CA PRO A 262 2.56 12.38 -15.85
C PRO A 262 3.97 12.60 -16.41
N GLY A 263 4.88 13.13 -15.58
CA GLY A 263 6.30 13.29 -15.93
C GLY A 263 7.13 12.01 -15.81
N GLY A 264 6.51 10.84 -15.61
CA GLY A 264 7.22 9.57 -15.43
C GLY A 264 7.92 9.40 -14.08
N SER A 265 7.69 10.30 -13.11
CA SER A 265 8.18 10.14 -11.75
C SER A 265 7.20 9.35 -10.89
N ARG A 266 7.72 8.37 -10.14
CA ARG A 266 6.97 7.62 -9.14
C ARG A 266 6.81 8.44 -7.86
N TYR A 267 5.62 8.45 -7.29
CA TYR A 267 5.40 8.94 -5.93
C TYR A 267 5.93 7.90 -4.93
N HIS A 268 7.14 8.12 -4.43
CA HIS A 268 7.76 7.26 -3.42
C HIS A 268 7.04 7.39 -2.07
N HIS A 269 6.69 6.24 -1.47
CA HIS A 269 6.24 6.19 -0.08
C HIS A 269 7.39 6.30 0.93
N ASP A 270 8.63 6.06 0.50
CA ASP A 270 9.81 6.04 1.37
C ASP A 270 11.05 6.68 0.72
N ARG A 271 11.96 7.18 1.57
CA ARG A 271 13.08 8.10 1.26
C ARG A 271 12.69 9.49 0.77
N ILE A 272 12.68 10.45 1.71
CA ILE A 272 13.12 11.82 1.42
C ILE A 272 14.61 11.72 1.05
N ASP A 273 14.96 11.92 -0.22
CA ASP A 273 16.36 12.05 -0.59
C ASP A 273 16.93 13.36 -0.02
N ARG A 274 17.95 13.23 0.83
CA ARG A 274 18.64 14.36 1.46
C ARG A 274 19.74 14.96 0.56
N SER A 275 20.04 14.37 -0.59
CA SER A 275 21.10 14.83 -1.50
C SER A 275 20.80 16.18 -2.17
N THR A 276 19.52 16.50 -2.41
CA THR A 276 19.09 17.68 -3.19
C THR A 276 18.77 18.92 -2.34
N MET A 277 18.68 18.78 -1.03
CA MET A 277 18.53 19.91 -0.10
C MET A 277 19.90 20.50 0.22
N GLY A 278 20.34 21.46 -0.61
CA GLY A 278 21.48 22.32 -0.29
C GLY A 278 21.33 22.96 1.10
N GLY A 279 22.46 23.21 1.77
CA GLY A 279 22.49 23.54 3.19
C GLY A 279 21.78 24.84 3.59
N HIS A 280 21.70 25.05 4.91
CA HIS A 280 21.08 26.15 5.67
C HIS A 280 19.62 25.95 6.11
N THR A 281 19.30 26.56 7.26
CA THR A 281 18.01 26.53 7.97
C THR A 281 17.50 25.16 8.46
N LEU A 282 18.29 24.54 9.35
CA LEU A 282 17.75 23.63 10.38
C LEU A 282 17.02 24.46 11.46
N ASP A 283 15.88 25.04 11.13
CA ASP A 283 14.95 25.67 12.08
C ASP A 283 13.55 25.81 11.47
N ARG A 284 12.50 25.60 12.27
CA ARG A 284 11.06 25.53 11.91
C ARG A 284 10.55 24.20 11.33
N LEU A 285 10.48 23.17 12.19
CA LEU A 285 9.39 22.18 12.11
C LEU A 285 8.28 22.59 13.09
N PRO A 286 6.98 22.57 12.71
CA PRO A 286 5.90 22.84 13.65
C PRO A 286 5.79 21.69 14.67
N HIS A 287 5.77 22.03 15.97
CA HIS A 287 5.62 21.04 17.03
C HIS A 287 4.23 20.40 16.99
N ILE A 288 4.16 19.08 16.85
CA ILE A 288 2.93 18.32 17.14
C ILE A 288 2.61 18.51 18.62
N THR A 289 1.45 19.06 18.93
CA THR A 289 1.06 19.34 20.31
C THR A 289 0.26 18.16 20.89
N ARG A 290 0.15 18.09 22.23
CA ARG A 290 -0.74 17.11 22.88
C ARG A 290 -2.19 17.21 22.40
N ARG A 291 -2.63 18.40 21.95
CA ARG A 291 -3.98 18.63 21.43
C ARG A 291 -4.24 17.85 20.15
N ASP A 292 -3.26 17.78 19.25
CA ASP A 292 -3.39 17.11 17.95
C ASP A 292 -3.48 15.58 18.13
N LEU A 293 -2.70 15.03 19.07
CA LEU A 293 -2.77 13.62 19.46
C LEU A 293 -4.12 13.25 20.08
N ILE A 294 -4.65 14.12 20.96
CA ILE A 294 -5.97 13.94 21.60
C ILE A 294 -7.10 14.01 20.57
N VAL A 295 -7.06 14.96 19.62
CA VAL A 295 -8.05 15.06 18.54
C VAL A 295 -8.05 13.79 17.69
N SER A 296 -6.88 13.28 17.30
CA SER A 296 -6.77 12.02 16.54
C SER A 296 -7.38 10.83 17.29
N LEU A 297 -7.05 10.65 18.58
CA LEU A 297 -7.61 9.59 19.43
C LEU A 297 -9.13 9.69 19.58
N LEU A 298 -9.67 10.90 19.79
CA LEU A 298 -11.12 11.13 19.90
C LEU A 298 -11.86 10.88 18.58
N THR A 299 -11.26 11.23 17.43
CA THR A 299 -11.83 10.92 16.11
C THR A 299 -11.91 9.41 15.88
N SER A 300 -10.84 8.66 16.18
CA SER A 300 -10.85 7.18 16.08
C SER A 300 -11.89 6.54 17.00
N LEU A 301 -12.03 7.04 18.23
CA LEU A 301 -13.05 6.56 19.18
C LEU A 301 -14.48 6.83 18.68
N LEU A 302 -14.74 8.00 18.10
CA LEU A 302 -16.04 8.35 17.51
C LEU A 302 -16.39 7.45 16.31
N VAL A 303 -15.42 7.15 15.43
CA VAL A 303 -15.63 6.21 14.32
C VAL A 303 -15.95 4.81 14.83
N PHE A 304 -15.24 4.34 15.87
CA PHE A 304 -15.51 3.04 16.48
C PHE A 304 -16.91 2.95 17.12
N LEU A 305 -17.37 4.03 17.78
CA LEU A 305 -18.73 4.13 18.34
C LEU A 305 -19.81 4.19 17.25
N PHE A 306 -19.55 4.84 16.12
CA PHE A 306 -20.48 4.90 14.99
C PHE A 306 -20.62 3.53 14.30
N LEU A 307 -19.52 2.80 14.12
CA LEU A 307 -19.52 1.45 13.53
C LEU A 307 -20.09 0.36 14.44
N SER A 308 -20.10 0.56 15.76
CA SER A 308 -20.64 -0.40 16.74
C SER A 308 -22.12 -0.20 17.09
N THR A 309 -22.74 0.88 16.61
CA THR A 309 -24.18 1.18 16.79
C THR A 309 -25.05 0.69 15.63
N THR A 310 -24.51 0.53 14.42
CA THR A 310 -25.21 -0.05 13.25
C THR A 310 -25.25 -1.59 13.27
N ARG A 311 -25.86 -2.18 14.30
CA ARG A 311 -26.00 -3.65 14.40
C ARG A 311 -27.06 -4.20 13.45
N HIS A 312 -26.63 -4.74 12.30
CA HIS A 312 -27.39 -5.81 11.66
C HIS A 312 -27.40 -7.05 12.59
N PRO A 313 -28.53 -7.78 12.69
CA PRO A 313 -28.58 -9.02 13.47
C PRO A 313 -27.72 -10.10 12.80
N GLN A 314 -26.62 -10.47 13.46
CA GLN A 314 -25.82 -11.63 13.07
C GLN A 314 -26.60 -12.93 13.37
N PRO A 315 -26.45 -13.99 12.55
CA PRO A 315 -26.93 -15.32 12.91
C PRO A 315 -26.23 -15.79 14.20
N PRO A 316 -26.85 -16.71 14.99
CA PRO A 316 -26.29 -17.16 16.26
C PRO A 316 -24.93 -17.84 16.05
N ILE A 317 -23.88 -17.24 16.62
CA ILE A 317 -22.53 -17.78 16.62
C ILE A 317 -22.54 -19.07 17.45
N SER A 318 -22.24 -20.20 16.81
CA SER A 318 -22.06 -21.47 17.50
C SER A 318 -20.94 -21.35 18.54
N PRO A 319 -21.10 -21.86 19.78
CA PRO A 319 -20.09 -21.68 20.83
C PRO A 319 -18.73 -22.22 20.39
N ALA A 320 -17.69 -21.40 20.54
CA ALA A 320 -16.33 -21.77 20.20
C ALA A 320 -15.92 -23.03 20.97
N GLN A 321 -15.37 -24.02 20.25
CA GLN A 321 -14.84 -25.22 20.90
C GLN A 321 -13.70 -24.82 21.85
N PRO A 322 -13.61 -25.44 23.04
CA PRO A 322 -12.48 -25.20 23.94
C PRO A 322 -11.17 -25.63 23.27
N LEU A 323 -10.05 -25.00 23.65
CA LEU A 323 -8.73 -25.42 23.17
C LEU A 323 -8.55 -26.92 23.42
N VAL A 324 -8.24 -27.66 22.36
CA VAL A 324 -7.86 -29.06 22.46
C VAL A 324 -6.56 -29.13 23.27
N THR A 325 -6.63 -29.72 24.46
CA THR A 325 -5.43 -30.02 25.26
C THR A 325 -4.59 -31.03 24.52
N LEU A 326 -3.48 -30.57 23.94
CA LEU A 326 -2.53 -31.39 23.19
C LEU A 326 -2.02 -32.54 24.06
N SER A 327 -2.12 -33.75 23.53
CA SER A 327 -1.61 -34.97 24.18
C SER A 327 -0.08 -34.94 24.34
N PRO A 328 0.49 -35.71 25.29
CA PRO A 328 1.94 -35.80 25.46
C PRO A 328 2.66 -36.21 24.17
N LEU A 329 3.75 -35.51 23.86
CA LEU A 329 4.47 -35.64 22.59
C LEU A 329 5.10 -37.04 22.42
N PRO A 330 5.07 -37.62 21.19
CA PRO A 330 5.97 -38.71 20.82
C PRO A 330 7.44 -38.29 20.95
N LYS A 331 8.33 -39.23 21.28
CA LYS A 331 9.77 -38.95 21.34
C LYS A 331 10.30 -38.61 19.93
N MET A 332 11.06 -37.53 19.83
CA MET A 332 11.54 -36.98 18.56
C MET A 332 12.49 -37.94 17.82
N ALA A 333 12.38 -37.95 16.48
CA ALA A 333 13.38 -38.48 15.56
C ALA A 333 14.63 -37.56 15.52
N PRO A 334 15.80 -38.02 15.02
CA PRO A 334 17.07 -37.30 15.17
C PRO A 334 17.14 -35.97 14.42
N LYS A 335 17.91 -35.03 14.98
CA LYS A 335 18.03 -33.64 14.49
C LYS A 335 18.79 -33.54 13.16
N GLY A 336 18.13 -32.98 12.14
CA GLY A 336 18.79 -32.05 11.21
C GLY A 336 18.88 -30.65 11.84
N ASN A 337 19.81 -29.81 11.38
CA ASN A 337 20.01 -28.46 11.92
C ASN A 337 18.91 -27.45 11.52
N ASN A 338 17.99 -27.86 10.64
CA ASN A 338 16.95 -27.03 10.03
C ASN A 338 15.82 -26.58 10.99
N SER A 339 15.87 -26.99 12.25
CA SER A 339 14.90 -26.63 13.30
C SER A 339 15.57 -26.14 14.58
N GLU A 340 16.78 -25.57 14.48
CA GLU A 340 17.36 -24.79 15.59
C GLU A 340 16.47 -23.57 15.87
N ARG A 341 16.42 -23.15 17.14
CA ARG A 341 15.66 -21.98 17.58
C ARG A 341 16.57 -20.99 18.29
N SER A 342 16.31 -19.69 18.09
CA SER A 342 17.02 -18.62 18.77
C SER A 342 16.02 -17.60 19.33
N TYR A 343 16.29 -17.10 20.53
CA TYR A 343 15.54 -15.99 21.10
C TYR A 343 16.14 -14.68 20.58
N ILE A 344 15.29 -13.81 20.04
CA ILE A 344 15.63 -12.46 19.57
C ILE A 344 14.73 -11.46 20.30
N MET A 345 15.27 -10.30 20.65
CA MET A 345 14.49 -9.22 21.27
C MET A 345 14.75 -7.90 20.58
N VAL A 346 13.70 -7.16 20.21
CA VAL A 346 13.81 -5.72 19.90
C VAL A 346 13.75 -4.96 21.22
N LYS A 347 14.82 -4.21 21.53
CA LYS A 347 14.99 -3.46 22.77
C LYS A 347 14.14 -2.16 22.75
N PRO A 348 13.97 -1.47 23.90
CA PRO A 348 13.05 -0.32 23.97
C PRO A 348 13.43 0.83 23.02
N ASP A 349 14.72 1.01 22.70
CA ASP A 349 15.17 1.97 21.69
C ASP A 349 14.72 1.59 20.27
N GLY A 350 14.75 0.29 19.92
CA GLY A 350 14.26 -0.22 18.64
C GLY A 350 12.74 -0.10 18.50
N VAL A 351 11.99 -0.36 19.58
CA VAL A 351 10.52 -0.22 19.58
C VAL A 351 10.10 1.25 19.52
N GLN A 352 10.71 2.13 20.32
CA GLN A 352 10.44 3.59 20.30
C GLN A 352 10.84 4.26 18.97
N ARG A 353 11.73 3.63 18.19
CA ARG A 353 12.13 4.07 16.84
C ARG A 353 11.32 3.39 15.71
N ALA A 354 10.27 2.65 16.04
CA ALA A 354 9.42 1.90 15.11
C ALA A 354 10.15 0.89 14.20
N LEU A 355 11.30 0.37 14.62
CA LEU A 355 12.13 -0.54 13.81
C LEU A 355 11.67 -2.01 13.85
N VAL A 356 10.59 -2.32 14.57
CA VAL A 356 10.11 -3.69 14.83
C VAL A 356 9.87 -4.47 13.52
N GLY A 357 9.05 -3.92 12.61
CA GLY A 357 8.70 -4.59 11.36
C GLY A 357 9.90 -4.78 10.41
N GLU A 358 10.83 -3.83 10.39
CA GLU A 358 12.06 -3.96 9.58
C GLU A 358 13.04 -5.00 10.16
N ILE A 359 13.13 -5.12 11.49
CA ILE A 359 13.94 -6.16 12.12
C ILE A 359 13.34 -7.55 11.87
N ILE A 360 12.02 -7.72 12.06
CA ILE A 360 11.32 -8.99 11.77
C ILE A 360 11.45 -9.35 10.29
N GLY A 361 11.15 -8.40 9.39
CA GLY A 361 11.24 -8.59 7.95
C GLY A 361 12.64 -8.96 7.47
N ARG A 362 13.72 -8.58 8.16
CA ARG A 362 15.07 -9.09 7.85
C ARG A 362 15.21 -10.59 8.13
N PHE A 363 14.65 -11.10 9.22
CA PHE A 363 14.65 -12.54 9.53
C PHE A 363 13.77 -13.31 8.56
N GLU A 364 12.57 -12.82 8.26
CA GLU A 364 11.65 -13.46 7.30
C GLU A 364 12.22 -13.48 5.89
N ARG A 365 12.78 -12.36 5.41
CA ARG A 365 13.46 -12.27 4.09
C ARG A 365 14.73 -13.13 4.02
N ARG A 366 15.31 -13.53 5.15
CA ARG A 366 16.42 -14.50 5.22
C ARG A 366 15.93 -15.96 5.22
N GLY A 367 14.64 -16.20 5.41
CA GLY A 367 14.04 -17.53 5.49
C GLY A 367 13.91 -18.11 6.90
N PHE A 368 13.95 -17.26 7.95
CA PHE A 368 13.60 -17.68 9.30
C PHE A 368 12.09 -17.64 9.54
N LYS A 369 11.60 -18.68 10.19
CA LYS A 369 10.20 -18.88 10.57
C LYS A 369 9.96 -18.29 11.96
N ILE A 370 8.93 -17.47 12.14
CA ILE A 370 8.59 -16.85 13.43
C ILE A 370 7.63 -17.77 14.19
N VAL A 371 8.12 -18.46 15.23
CA VAL A 371 7.32 -19.45 15.98
C VAL A 371 6.72 -18.90 17.28
N ALA A 372 7.19 -17.74 17.75
CA ALA A 372 6.47 -16.93 18.76
C ALA A 372 6.89 -15.46 18.68
N LEU A 373 5.97 -14.55 19.02
CA LEU A 373 6.20 -13.10 19.06
C LEU A 373 5.26 -12.44 20.08
N LYS A 374 5.76 -11.49 20.89
CA LYS A 374 4.90 -10.58 21.68
C LYS A 374 5.57 -9.24 22.04
N LEU A 375 4.77 -8.18 21.98
CA LEU A 375 5.08 -6.85 22.52
C LEU A 375 4.74 -6.82 24.02
N VAL A 376 5.69 -6.46 24.88
CA VAL A 376 5.52 -6.54 26.34
C VAL A 376 6.34 -5.49 27.09
N HIS A 377 5.77 -4.91 28.16
CA HIS A 377 6.55 -4.21 29.18
C HIS A 377 7.02 -5.24 30.20
N ALA A 378 8.29 -5.65 30.12
CA ALA A 378 8.86 -6.60 31.07
C ALA A 378 9.09 -5.96 32.44
N THR A 379 8.81 -6.69 33.52
CA THR A 379 9.08 -6.21 34.88
C THR A 379 10.58 -6.24 35.17
N LYS A 380 11.02 -5.48 36.19
CA LYS A 380 12.41 -5.44 36.62
C LYS A 380 12.94 -6.84 36.95
N GLU A 381 12.14 -7.62 37.66
CA GLU A 381 12.45 -8.98 38.13
C GLU A 381 12.54 -9.98 36.98
N HIS A 382 11.77 -9.77 35.90
CA HIS A 382 11.86 -10.57 34.69
C HIS A 382 13.14 -10.27 33.91
N LEU A 383 13.52 -8.99 33.81
CA LEU A 383 14.77 -8.55 33.18
C LEU A 383 16.01 -8.96 33.98
N GLU A 384 15.94 -8.95 35.31
CA GLU A 384 17.03 -9.43 36.18
C GLU A 384 17.21 -10.95 36.09
N LYS A 385 16.14 -11.72 35.85
CA LYS A 385 16.24 -13.15 35.50
C LYS A 385 16.84 -13.36 34.11
N HIS A 386 16.46 -12.56 33.11
CA HIS A 386 17.00 -12.66 31.75
C HIS A 386 18.50 -12.41 31.70
N TYR A 387 18.96 -11.35 32.39
CA TYR A 387 20.38 -10.96 32.41
C TYR A 387 21.13 -11.47 33.65
N ALA A 388 20.69 -12.57 34.28
CA ALA A 388 21.25 -13.08 35.53
C ALA A 388 22.77 -13.34 35.44
N ASP A 389 23.26 -13.89 34.33
CA ASP A 389 24.70 -14.14 34.06
C ASP A 389 25.55 -12.83 33.97
N LEU A 390 24.91 -11.66 34.02
CA LEU A 390 25.54 -10.34 34.03
C LEU A 390 25.37 -9.57 35.36
N SER A 391 24.78 -10.16 36.42
CA SER A 391 24.51 -9.50 37.71
C SER A 391 25.71 -8.74 38.27
N ASP A 392 26.88 -9.36 38.17
CA ASP A 392 28.12 -8.91 38.82
C ASP A 392 28.87 -7.88 37.96
N LYS A 393 28.33 -7.49 36.80
CA LYS A 393 28.98 -6.52 35.91
C LYS A 393 28.61 -5.08 36.33
N PRO A 394 29.57 -4.13 36.42
CA PRO A 394 29.29 -2.75 36.86
C PRO A 394 28.21 -2.00 36.06
N PHE A 395 27.95 -2.41 34.81
CA PHE A 395 26.92 -1.83 33.97
C PHE A 395 25.51 -2.42 34.17
N PHE A 396 25.35 -3.50 34.96
CA PHE A 396 24.09 -4.24 35.13
C PHE A 396 22.91 -3.37 35.61
N PRO A 397 23.05 -2.50 36.64
CA PRO A 397 21.96 -1.60 37.04
C PRO A 397 21.54 -0.63 35.92
N GLY A 398 22.49 -0.22 35.07
CA GLY A 398 22.24 0.61 33.89
C GLY A 398 21.51 -0.17 32.79
N LEU A 399 21.90 -1.42 32.54
CA LEU A 399 21.25 -2.33 31.59
C LEU A 399 19.79 -2.59 31.99
N ILE A 400 19.53 -2.96 33.26
CA ILE A 400 18.17 -3.20 33.75
C ILE A 400 17.31 -1.93 33.67
N LYS A 401 17.85 -0.76 34.07
CA LYS A 401 17.15 0.54 33.97
C LYS A 401 16.81 0.92 32.51
N TYR A 402 17.68 0.60 31.56
CA TYR A 402 17.46 0.82 30.13
C TYR A 402 16.42 -0.16 29.57
N MET A 403 16.54 -1.45 29.86
CA MET A 403 15.60 -2.47 29.38
C MET A 403 14.20 -2.29 29.96
N ALA A 404 14.07 -1.71 31.15
CA ALA A 404 12.79 -1.33 31.77
C ALA A 404 12.27 0.05 31.32
N SER A 405 12.95 0.78 30.41
CA SER A 405 12.56 2.15 30.03
C SER A 405 11.46 2.23 28.96
N GLY A 406 10.81 1.12 28.64
CA GLY A 406 9.77 1.02 27.62
C GLY A 406 9.45 -0.44 27.27
N PRO A 407 8.61 -0.67 26.25
CA PRO A 407 8.26 -2.02 25.83
C PRO A 407 9.38 -2.66 25.00
N VAL A 408 9.42 -3.99 25.01
CA VAL A 408 10.25 -4.82 24.13
C VAL A 408 9.37 -5.68 23.23
N VAL A 409 9.90 -6.13 22.09
CA VAL A 409 9.28 -7.21 21.32
C VAL A 409 10.15 -8.45 21.46
N ALA A 410 9.62 -9.45 22.16
CA ALA A 410 10.18 -10.79 22.29
C ALA A 410 9.82 -11.60 21.04
N ILE A 411 10.79 -12.33 20.47
CA ILE A 411 10.65 -13.08 19.21
C ILE A 411 11.39 -14.41 19.34
N VAL A 412 10.82 -15.48 18.78
CA VAL A 412 11.50 -16.77 18.58
C VAL A 412 11.57 -17.08 17.09
N ILE A 413 12.79 -17.16 16.55
CA ILE A 413 13.06 -17.64 15.20
C ILE A 413 13.36 -19.14 15.20
N GLU A 414 12.92 -19.84 14.17
CA GLU A 414 13.18 -21.25 13.87
C GLU A 414 13.81 -21.37 12.47
N GLY A 415 14.87 -22.16 12.33
CA GLY A 415 15.54 -22.42 11.04
C GLY A 415 16.97 -22.97 11.17
N LEU A 416 17.70 -22.99 10.06
CA LEU A 416 19.09 -23.46 9.98
C LEU A 416 20.08 -22.53 10.69
N ASP A 417 20.91 -23.05 11.61
CA ASP A 417 21.92 -22.28 12.35
C ASP A 417 21.30 -21.02 13.03
N ALA A 418 20.05 -21.10 13.51
CA ALA A 418 19.27 -19.93 13.93
C ALA A 418 19.96 -19.05 14.99
N VAL A 419 20.72 -19.62 15.92
CA VAL A 419 21.49 -18.86 16.93
C VAL A 419 22.67 -18.16 16.26
N LYS A 420 23.50 -18.91 15.55
CA LYS A 420 24.73 -18.45 14.90
C LYS A 420 24.46 -17.41 13.80
N THR A 421 23.54 -17.72 12.90
CA THR A 421 23.09 -16.85 11.81
C THR A 421 22.32 -15.64 12.36
N GLY A 422 21.45 -15.84 13.36
CA GLY A 422 20.75 -14.73 14.01
C GLY A 422 21.72 -13.73 14.64
N ARG A 423 22.73 -14.22 15.37
CA ARG A 423 23.83 -13.40 15.91
C ARG A 423 24.60 -12.64 14.84
N ALA A 424 24.89 -13.27 13.70
CA ALA A 424 25.55 -12.60 12.58
C ALA A 424 24.69 -11.47 12.00
N MET A 425 23.38 -11.68 11.85
CA MET A 425 22.44 -10.66 11.36
C MET A 425 22.25 -9.48 12.33
N LEU A 426 22.33 -9.73 13.64
CA LEU A 426 22.31 -8.65 14.63
C LEU A 426 23.54 -7.74 14.55
N GLY A 427 24.71 -8.29 14.20
CA GLY A 427 26.01 -7.60 14.26
C GLY A 427 26.66 -7.66 15.65
N ALA A 428 27.89 -7.16 15.75
CA ALA A 428 28.67 -7.15 16.99
C ALA A 428 27.98 -6.34 18.11
N THR A 429 28.27 -6.64 19.37
CA THR A 429 27.64 -5.92 20.52
C THR A 429 27.98 -4.43 20.49
N ASN A 430 29.19 -4.08 20.03
CA ASN A 430 29.57 -2.73 19.63
C ASN A 430 29.11 -2.44 18.18
N PRO A 431 28.27 -1.43 17.93
CA PRO A 431 27.87 -1.08 16.57
C PRO A 431 29.03 -0.70 15.65
N LEU A 432 30.13 -0.13 16.19
CA LEU A 432 31.31 0.24 15.40
C LEU A 432 32.13 -0.97 14.90
N GLU A 433 31.90 -2.15 15.47
CA GLU A 433 32.49 -3.43 15.04
C GLU A 433 31.51 -4.25 14.18
N SER A 434 30.33 -3.69 13.85
CA SER A 434 29.28 -4.38 13.11
C SER A 434 29.42 -4.17 11.60
N GLY A 435 29.29 -5.24 10.81
CA GLY A 435 29.33 -5.14 9.36
C GLY A 435 28.14 -4.35 8.78
N PRO A 436 28.31 -3.64 7.65
CA PRO A 436 27.19 -3.01 6.93
C PRO A 436 26.09 -4.03 6.59
N GLY A 437 24.82 -3.63 6.68
CA GLY A 437 23.67 -4.52 6.46
C GLY A 437 23.28 -5.36 7.68
N THR A 438 24.05 -5.33 8.77
CA THR A 438 23.62 -5.89 10.07
C THR A 438 22.72 -4.90 10.82
N ILE A 439 21.83 -5.41 11.67
CA ILE A 439 20.85 -4.57 12.39
C ILE A 439 21.53 -3.52 13.27
N ARG A 440 22.67 -3.84 13.89
CA ARG A 440 23.45 -2.87 14.69
C ARG A 440 24.27 -1.93 13.82
N GLY A 441 24.88 -2.40 12.73
CA GLY A 441 25.64 -1.55 11.80
C GLY A 441 24.75 -0.48 11.13
N ASP A 442 23.52 -0.84 10.77
CA ASP A 442 22.59 0.07 10.09
C ASP A 442 21.85 1.03 11.04
N TYR A 443 21.58 0.62 12.30
CA TYR A 443 20.66 1.34 13.18
C TYR A 443 21.24 1.79 14.53
N ALA A 444 22.44 1.40 14.93
CA ALA A 444 23.01 1.75 16.24
C ALA A 444 24.35 2.50 16.12
N LEU A 445 24.63 3.36 17.10
CA LEU A 445 25.87 4.16 17.18
C LEU A 445 26.61 4.01 18.52
N SER A 446 26.01 3.36 19.52
CA SER A 446 26.64 3.16 20.84
C SER A 446 26.21 1.84 21.47
N VAL A 447 27.10 1.24 22.26
CA VAL A 447 26.90 -0.06 22.92
C VAL A 447 25.66 -0.06 23.82
N GLY A 448 25.40 1.04 24.54
CA GLY A 448 24.30 1.16 25.50
C GLY A 448 22.91 1.30 24.89
N ARG A 449 22.79 1.58 23.57
CA ARG A 449 21.53 1.65 22.81
C ARG A 449 21.75 1.01 21.45
N ASN A 450 21.79 -0.32 21.48
CA ASN A 450 22.14 -1.18 20.35
C ASN A 450 20.97 -2.01 19.80
N ILE A 451 19.72 -1.52 19.94
CA ILE A 451 18.50 -1.94 19.21
C ILE A 451 17.97 -3.35 19.47
N CYS A 452 18.83 -4.34 19.70
CA CYS A 452 18.46 -5.75 19.71
C CYS A 452 19.27 -6.59 20.71
N HIS A 453 18.67 -7.69 21.16
CA HIS A 453 19.31 -8.81 21.85
C HIS A 453 19.14 -10.09 21.01
N GLY A 454 20.04 -11.05 21.20
CA GLY A 454 19.91 -12.39 20.63
C GLY A 454 20.83 -13.38 21.33
N SER A 455 20.33 -14.60 21.54
CA SER A 455 21.01 -15.70 22.23
C SER A 455 22.42 -15.95 21.70
N ASP A 456 23.36 -16.30 22.56
CA ASP A 456 24.75 -16.60 22.18
C ASP A 456 25.03 -18.10 21.98
N SER A 457 24.12 -18.98 22.42
CA SER A 457 24.22 -20.43 22.32
C SER A 457 22.82 -21.06 22.30
N VAL A 458 22.70 -22.31 21.86
CA VAL A 458 21.43 -23.07 21.91
C VAL A 458 20.94 -23.20 23.36
N ALA A 459 21.86 -23.40 24.31
CA ALA A 459 21.54 -23.53 25.72
C ALA A 459 21.10 -22.21 26.39
N SER A 460 21.50 -21.04 25.88
CA SER A 460 20.90 -19.76 26.30
C SER A 460 19.57 -19.53 25.58
N ALA A 461 19.46 -19.85 24.29
CA ALA A 461 18.19 -19.76 23.55
C ALA A 461 17.07 -20.59 24.19
N GLU A 462 17.31 -21.84 24.56
CA GLU A 462 16.31 -22.71 25.22
C GLU A 462 15.83 -22.10 26.55
N LYS A 463 16.73 -21.56 27.38
CA LYS A 463 16.40 -20.86 28.64
C LYS A 463 15.62 -19.57 28.39
N GLU A 464 16.05 -18.75 27.44
CA GLU A 464 15.42 -17.47 27.11
C GLU A 464 14.00 -17.70 26.53
N ILE A 465 13.83 -18.68 25.63
CA ILE A 465 12.52 -19.08 25.11
C ILE A 465 11.60 -19.52 26.26
N GLN A 466 12.07 -20.36 27.18
CA GLN A 466 11.27 -20.81 28.32
C GLN A 466 10.92 -19.68 29.31
N LEU A 467 11.83 -18.72 29.52
CA LEU A 467 11.60 -17.56 30.39
C LEU A 467 10.55 -16.61 29.80
N TRP A 468 10.66 -16.27 28.51
CA TRP A 468 9.77 -15.31 27.86
C TRP A 468 8.45 -15.93 27.40
N PHE A 469 8.43 -17.20 27.00
CA PHE A 469 7.26 -17.90 26.47
C PHE A 469 6.96 -19.19 27.27
N PRO A 470 6.66 -19.10 28.58
CA PRO A 470 6.24 -20.26 29.38
C PRO A 470 4.91 -20.86 28.91
N GLU A 471 4.10 -20.13 28.14
CA GLU A 471 2.92 -20.64 27.45
C GLU A 471 3.25 -21.57 26.25
N GLY A 472 4.52 -21.65 25.85
CA GLY A 472 4.97 -22.40 24.67
C GLY A 472 5.07 -21.55 23.41
N ILE A 473 5.19 -22.23 22.26
CA ILE A 473 5.38 -21.63 20.93
C ILE A 473 4.38 -22.22 19.93
N VAL A 474 4.07 -21.49 18.87
CA VAL A 474 3.17 -21.94 17.80
C VAL A 474 3.88 -22.99 16.95
N GLN A 475 3.14 -24.02 16.53
CA GLN A 475 3.61 -25.02 15.56
C GLN A 475 2.74 -24.94 14.30
N TYR A 476 3.39 -24.73 13.15
CA TYR A 476 2.74 -24.65 11.84
C TYR A 476 3.73 -25.11 10.75
N THR A 477 3.20 -25.52 9.58
CA THR A 477 4.00 -25.80 8.37
C THR A 477 4.41 -24.48 7.73
N ASP A 478 5.68 -24.33 7.37
CA ASP A 478 6.12 -23.23 6.52
C ASP A 478 6.41 -23.76 5.11
N ASP A 479 5.46 -23.57 4.20
CA ASP A 479 5.54 -24.05 2.82
C ASP A 479 6.67 -23.40 2.01
N LYS A 480 7.28 -22.32 2.52
CA LYS A 480 8.48 -21.69 1.93
C LYS A 480 9.76 -22.47 2.27
N ALA A 481 9.77 -23.30 3.32
CA ALA A 481 10.98 -23.99 3.77
C ALA A 481 11.57 -24.91 2.69
N THR A 482 10.73 -25.55 1.86
CA THR A 482 11.13 -26.41 0.73
C THR A 482 11.80 -25.66 -0.42
N TRP A 483 11.71 -24.33 -0.46
CA TRP A 483 12.35 -23.45 -1.44
C TRP A 483 13.58 -22.72 -0.88
N ILE A 484 13.87 -22.90 0.42
CA ILE A 484 14.91 -22.18 1.17
C ILE A 484 15.97 -23.14 1.73
N LEU A 485 15.56 -24.37 2.06
CA LEU A 485 16.39 -25.42 2.65
C LEU A 485 16.42 -26.63 1.71
N GLU A 486 17.62 -27.06 1.35
CA GLU A 486 17.80 -28.30 0.61
C GLU A 486 17.54 -29.52 1.52
N ASN A 487 16.84 -30.53 0.98
CA ASN A 487 16.68 -31.82 1.64
C ASN A 487 17.94 -32.66 1.40
N ASN A 488 18.74 -32.88 2.45
CA ASN A 488 19.83 -33.86 2.49
C ASN A 488 19.31 -35.23 2.93
#